data_AF-A0A5J4FUD6-F1
#
_entry.id   AF-A0A5J4FUD6-F1
#
_cell.length_a   1.000
_cell.length_b   1.000
_cell.length_c   1.000
_cell.angle_alpha   90.00
_cell.angle_beta   90.00
_cell.angle_gamma   90.00
#
_symmetry.space_group_name_H-M   'P 1'
#
loop_
_entity.id
_entity.type
_entity.pdbx_description
1 polymer ?
#
loop_
_entity_poly.entity_id
_entity_poly.type
_entity_poly.pdbx_seq_one_letter_code
_entity_poly.pdbx_strand_id
1 'polypeptide(L)' 'MASNHPISRTSRKKLAALSSTEIVILKLIKLGCTSIQIAERRDCSKRTVEKHRSNIIKKLGLTSSQQALYFYLMKNPDF' A
#
# COMPACT_ATOMS: atom_id res chain seq x y z
N MET A 1 4.68 19.16 -14.03
CA MET A 1 5.35 17.96 -13.48
C MET A 1 4.31 17.01 -12.90
N ALA A 2 3.50 16.35 -13.74
CA ALA A 2 2.58 15.31 -13.30
C ALA A 2 2.82 14.11 -14.20
N SER A 3 3.74 13.23 -13.78
CA SER A 3 4.04 11.99 -14.48
C SER A 3 2.83 11.06 -14.36
N ASN A 4 1.92 11.14 -15.33
CA ASN A 4 0.78 10.24 -15.47
C ASN A 4 1.29 8.89 -15.99
N HIS A 5 1.90 8.09 -15.11
CA HIS A 5 2.34 6.75 -15.46
C HIS A 5 1.08 5.89 -15.70
N PRO A 6 0.89 5.31 -16.90
CA PRO A 6 -0.28 4.50 -17.19
C PRO A 6 -0.27 3.25 -16.31
N ILE A 7 -1.16 3.21 -15.33
CA ILE A 7 -1.33 2.06 -14.44
C ILE A 7 -1.68 0.83 -15.29
N SER A 8 -0.79 -0.16 -15.30
CA SER A 8 -0.96 -1.43 -16.01
C SER A 8 -2.32 -2.07 -15.69
N ARG A 9 -2.91 -2.75 -16.68
CA ARG A 9 -4.24 -3.37 -16.58
C ARG A 9 -4.31 -4.40 -15.44
N THR A 10 -3.20 -5.05 -15.14
CA THR A 10 -3.05 -6.00 -14.02
C THR A 10 -3.04 -5.28 -12.67
N SER A 11 -2.36 -4.15 -12.57
CA SER A 11 -2.31 -3.30 -11.37
C SER A 11 -3.68 -2.71 -11.04
N ARG A 12 -4.46 -2.34 -12.06
CA ARG A 12 -5.86 -1.88 -11.90
C ARG A 12 -6.77 -2.92 -11.24
N LYS A 13 -6.69 -4.19 -11.66
CA LYS A 13 -7.48 -5.27 -11.03
C LYS A 13 -7.11 -5.49 -9.56
N LYS A 14 -5.82 -5.42 -9.23
CA LYS A 14 -5.36 -5.59 -7.84
C LYS A 14 -5.71 -4.38 -6.97
N LEU A 15 -5.62 -3.16 -7.50
CA LEU A 15 -6.12 -1.94 -6.85
C LEU A 15 -7.63 -2.00 -6.59
N ALA A 16 -8.41 -2.56 -7.53
CA ALA A 16 -9.85 -2.71 -7.37
C ALA A 16 -10.25 -3.67 -6.22
N ALA A 17 -9.37 -4.59 -5.81
CA ALA A 17 -9.60 -5.48 -4.66
C ALA A 17 -9.31 -4.79 -3.30
N LEU A 18 -8.61 -3.66 -3.32
CA LEU A 18 -8.24 -2.90 -2.13
C LEU A 18 -9.29 -1.83 -1.83
N SER A 19 -9.51 -1.58 -0.55
CA SER A 19 -10.31 -0.46 -0.08
C SER A 19 -9.59 0.86 -0.39
N SER A 20 -10.35 1.95 -0.52
CA SER A 20 -9.82 3.31 -0.61
C SER A 20 -8.79 3.63 0.48
N THR A 21 -9.00 3.18 1.71
CA THR A 21 -8.03 3.35 2.82
C THR A 21 -6.74 2.58 2.57
N GLU A 22 -6.85 1.34 2.10
CA GLU A 22 -5.72 0.45 1.83
C GLU A 22 -4.86 0.98 0.67
N ILE A 23 -5.50 1.53 -0.37
CA ILE A 23 -4.82 2.18 -1.50
C ILE A 23 -3.97 3.36 -1.02
N VAL A 24 -4.51 4.20 -0.13
CA VAL A 24 -3.73 5.35 0.35
C VAL A 24 -2.59 4.91 1.26
N ILE A 25 -2.77 3.89 2.08
CA ILE A 25 -1.68 3.30 2.86
C ILE A 25 -0.57 2.80 1.93
N LEU A 26 -0.90 2.09 0.84
CA LEU A 26 0.09 1.68 -0.16
C LEU A 26 0.82 2.86 -0.81
N LYS A 27 0.10 3.93 -1.18
CA LYS A 27 0.72 5.14 -1.73
C LYS A 27 1.71 5.77 -0.76
N LEU A 28 1.36 5.85 0.53
CA LEU A 28 2.26 6.38 1.56
C LEU A 28 3.47 5.47 1.77
N ILE A 29 3.30 4.14 1.72
CA ILE A 29 4.44 3.21 1.77
C ILE A 29 5.35 3.40 0.55
N LYS A 30 4.80 3.63 -0.65
CA LYS A 30 5.57 3.93 -1.87
C LYS A 30 6.41 5.21 -1.73
N LEU A 31 5.89 6.19 -0.98
CA LEU A 31 6.61 7.43 -0.64
C LEU A 31 7.66 7.24 0.47
N GLY A 32 7.84 6.02 0.99
CA GLY A 32 8.79 5.72 2.06
C GLY A 32 8.27 6.03 3.46
N CYS A 33 6.97 6.27 3.64
CA CYS A 33 6.41 6.56 4.96
C CYS A 33 6.38 5.31 5.86
N THR A 34 6.75 5.49 7.12
CA THR A 34 6.67 4.44 8.14
C THR A 34 5.23 4.29 8.67
N SER A 35 4.92 3.17 9.32
CA SER A 35 3.58 2.97 9.92
C SER A 35 3.19 4.05 10.94
N ILE A 36 4.18 4.68 11.59
CA ILE A 36 3.97 5.79 12.53
C ILE A 36 3.60 7.06 11.76
N GLN A 37 4.36 7.42 10.73
CA GLN A 37 4.06 8.58 9.89
C GLN A 37 2.73 8.44 9.14
N ILE A 38 2.39 7.22 8.70
CA ILE A 38 1.09 6.93 8.09
C ILE A 38 -0.03 7.13 9.11
N ALA A 39 0.18 6.68 10.35
CA ALA A 39 -0.76 6.83 11.45
C ALA A 39 -1.03 8.31 11.74
N GLU A 40 0.03 9.12 11.87
CA GLU A 40 -0.05 10.58 12.07
C GLU A 40 -0.80 11.27 10.92
N ARG A 41 -0.48 10.95 9.66
CA ARG A 41 -1.15 11.55 8.49
C ARG A 41 -2.62 11.15 8.35
N ARG A 42 -3.02 10.04 8.95
CA ARG A 42 -4.38 9.47 8.83
C ARG A 42 -5.21 9.64 10.10
N ASP A 43 -4.68 10.35 11.10
CA ASP A 43 -5.31 10.52 12.41
C ASP A 43 -5.75 9.17 13.01
N CYS A 44 -4.88 8.17 12.95
CA CYS A 44 -5.19 6.82 13.40
C CYS A 44 -4.03 6.19 14.16
N SER A 45 -4.28 5.11 14.89
CA SER A 45 -3.21 4.44 15.64
C SER A 45 -2.26 3.64 14.72
N LYS A 46 -0.99 3.51 15.13
CA LYS A 46 -0.03 2.58 14.48
C LYS A 46 -0.62 1.17 14.33
N ARG A 47 -1.37 0.68 15.34
CA ARG A 47 -2.02 -0.63 15.32
C ARG A 47 -3.07 -0.74 14.22
N THR A 48 -3.81 0.34 13.97
CA THR A 48 -4.77 0.43 12.87
C THR A 48 -4.06 0.30 11.53
N VAL A 49 -2.94 1.02 11.34
CA VAL A 49 -2.11 0.90 10.13
C VAL A 49 -1.56 -0.51 9.95
N GLU A 50 -1.04 -1.13 11.02
CA GLU A 50 -0.56 -2.52 10.98
C GLU A 50 -1.67 -3.49 10.58
N LYS A 51 -2.89 -3.33 11.11
CA LYS A 51 -4.06 -4.13 10.72
C LYS A 51 -4.40 -3.96 9.24
N HIS A 52 -4.40 -2.74 8.72
CA HIS A 52 -4.58 -2.50 7.29
C HIS A 52 -3.48 -3.14 6.44
N ARG A 53 -2.20 -3.04 6.87
CA ARG A 53 -1.08 -3.70 6.17
C ARG A 53 -1.30 -5.20 6.09
N SER A 54 -1.70 -5.85 7.18
CA SER A 54 -2.02 -7.28 7.19
C SER A 54 -3.17 -7.63 6.25
N ASN A 55 -4.22 -6.81 6.18
CA ASN A 55 -5.33 -7.02 5.27
C ASN A 55 -4.90 -6.89 3.80
N ILE A 56 -4.06 -5.89 3.48
CA ILE A 56 -3.50 -5.71 2.14
C ILE A 56 -2.65 -6.93 1.75
N ILE A 57 -1.78 -7.39 2.64
CA ILE A 57 -0.95 -8.60 2.42
C ILE A 57 -1.84 -9.80 2.09
N LYS A 58 -2.91 -10.03 2.87
CA LYS A 58 -3.88 -11.11 2.61
C LYS A 58 -4.57 -10.96 1.26
N LYS A 59 -5.05 -9.76 0.94
CA LYS A 59 -5.73 -9.46 -0.34
C LYS A 59 -4.81 -9.61 -1.56
N LEU A 60 -3.53 -9.30 -1.40
CA LEU A 60 -2.52 -9.45 -2.44
C LEU A 60 -1.89 -10.85 -2.48
N GLY A 61 -2.24 -11.74 -1.54
CA GLY A 61 -1.67 -13.08 -1.43
C GLY A 61 -0.18 -13.09 -1.12
N LEU A 62 0.30 -12.10 -0.37
CA LEU A 62 1.72 -11.97 -0.01
C LEU A 62 2.04 -12.67 1.31
N THR A 63 3.31 -13.04 1.50
CA THR A 63 3.80 -13.53 2.78
C THR A 63 3.82 -12.40 3.80
N SER A 64 3.27 -12.63 5.00
CA SER A 64 3.24 -11.66 6.09
C SER A 64 4.65 -11.30 6.57
N SER A 65 5.17 -10.18 6.08
CA SER A 65 6.42 -9.57 6.55
C SER A 65 6.24 -8.06 6.66
N GLN A 66 6.94 -7.45 7.62
CA GLN A 66 6.95 -5.99 7.83
C GLN A 66 7.24 -5.23 6.53
N GLN A 67 8.15 -5.75 5.72
CA GLN A 67 8.59 -5.15 4.46
C GLN A 67 7.90 -5.73 3.22
N ALA A 68 6.96 -6.68 3.37
CA ALA A 68 6.32 -7.34 2.23
C ALA A 68 5.69 -6.36 1.24
N LEU A 69 4.97 -5.35 1.76
CA LEU A 69 4.33 -4.33 0.93
C LEU A 69 5.35 -3.44 0.22
N TYR A 70 6.46 -3.10 0.89
CA TYR A 70 7.52 -2.30 0.29
C TYR A 70 8.20 -3.06 -0.85
N PHE A 71 8.62 -4.31 -0.60
CA PHE A 71 9.19 -5.17 -1.64
C PHE A 71 8.23 -5.40 -2.81
N TYR A 72 6.95 -5.57 -2.51
CA TYR A 72 5.92 -5.72 -3.53
C TYR A 72 5.84 -4.49 -4.44
N LEU A 73 5.82 -3.29 -3.86
CA LEU A 73 5.78 -2.03 -4.60
C LEU A 73 7.06 -1.82 -5.42
N MET A 74 8.24 -2.19 -4.90
CA MET A 74 9.49 -2.13 -5.66
C MET A 74 9.49 -3.08 -6.87
N LYS A 75 8.88 -4.26 -6.74
CA LYS A 75 8.73 -5.21 -7.86
C LYS A 75 7.62 -4.82 -8.86
N ASN A 76 6.72 -3.92 -8.48
CA ASN A 76 5.57 -3.52 -9.31
C ASN A 76 5.49 -1.98 -9.37
N PRO A 77 6.36 -1.32 -10.16
CA PRO A 77 6.44 0.14 -10.20
C PRO A 77 5.18 0.83 -10.73
N ASP A 78 4.34 0.09 -11.46
CA ASP A 78 3.05 0.52 -12.03
C ASP A 78 1.95 0.82 -10.99
N PHE A 79 2.23 0.63 -9.69
CA PHE A 79 1.28 0.85 -8.58
C PHE A 79 1.25 2.28 -8.04
#